data_AF-A0A9D7JA57-F1
#
_entry.id   AF-A0A9D7JA57-F1
#
_cell.length_a   1.000
_cell.length_b   1.000
_cell.length_c   1.000
_cell.angle_alpha   90.00
_cell.angle_beta   90.00
_cell.angle_gamma   90.00
#
_symmetry.space_group_name_H-M   'P 1'
#
loop_
_entity.id
_entity.type
_entity.pdbx_description
1 polymer ?
#
loop_
_entity_poly.entity_id
_entity_poly.type
_entity_poly.pdbx_seq_one_letter_code
_entity_poly.pdbx_strand_id
1 'polypeptide(L)'
;MAGRKGAATGSKGVGSAVRPGPIEAQLIDELGDAGKTSLGLQARALASRMDDAGTTASAMYSLSRQLVVLTAAALRDQVPDVEVDPVAAVQAQVVEMRREFARRQSAG
;
A
#
# COMPACT_ATOMS: atom_id res chain seq x y z
N MET A 1 -45.58 9.60 -40.36
CA MET A 1 -45.32 8.30 -39.71
C MET A 1 -43.83 8.00 -39.76
N ALA A 2 -43.31 7.46 -38.66
CA ALA A 2 -41.91 7.40 -38.28
C ALA A 2 -41.13 6.24 -38.92
N GLY A 3 -39.80 6.40 -38.96
CA GLY A 3 -38.86 5.32 -39.25
C GLY A 3 -37.41 5.77 -39.09
N ARG A 4 -36.98 6.11 -37.87
CA ARG A 4 -35.56 6.38 -37.59
C ARG A 4 -34.80 5.05 -37.50
N LYS A 5 -33.79 4.89 -38.36
CA LYS A 5 -32.75 3.85 -38.26
C LYS A 5 -32.08 3.92 -36.89
N GLY A 6 -32.13 2.82 -36.14
CA GLY A 6 -31.34 2.63 -34.93
C GLY A 6 -29.86 2.56 -35.29
N ALA A 7 -29.11 3.59 -34.90
CA ALA A 7 -27.66 3.53 -34.87
C ALA A 7 -27.25 2.63 -33.72
N ALA A 8 -26.45 1.60 -34.03
CA ALA A 8 -25.84 0.72 -33.06
C ALA A 8 -24.97 1.52 -32.10
N THR A 9 -25.38 1.57 -30.84
CA THR A 9 -24.59 2.13 -29.74
C THR A 9 -23.46 1.15 -29.44
N GLY A 10 -22.38 1.23 -30.23
CA GLY A 10 -21.10 0.64 -29.89
C GLY A 10 -20.49 1.44 -28.74
N SER A 11 -20.84 1.11 -27.50
CA SER A 11 -20.12 1.59 -26.32
C SER A 11 -18.79 0.83 -26.22
N LYS A 12 -17.80 1.26 -27.01
CA LYS A 12 -16.38 1.10 -26.64
C LYS A 12 -16.11 1.98 -25.44
N GLY A 13 -16.47 1.47 -24.26
CA GLY A 13 -16.06 2.02 -22.98
C GLY A 13 -14.55 1.86 -22.85
N VAL A 14 -13.85 2.94 -23.16
CA VAL A 14 -12.49 3.30 -22.78
C VAL A 14 -12.08 2.56 -21.49
N GLY A 15 -10.95 1.85 -21.52
CA GLY A 15 -10.42 1.17 -20.35
C GLY A 15 -10.49 2.09 -19.15
N SER A 16 -11.26 1.68 -18.13
CA SER A 16 -11.31 2.40 -16.86
C SER A 16 -9.89 2.56 -16.39
N ALA A 17 -9.34 3.76 -16.52
CA ALA A 17 -8.28 4.20 -15.66
C ALA A 17 -8.91 4.16 -14.27
N VAL A 18 -8.76 3.02 -13.59
CA VAL A 18 -9.22 2.84 -12.21
C VAL A 18 -8.57 3.98 -11.45
N ARG A 19 -9.39 4.93 -11.03
CA ARG A 19 -8.89 6.07 -10.27
C ARG A 19 -8.41 5.52 -8.94
N PRO A 20 -7.21 5.93 -8.48
CA PRO A 20 -6.73 5.51 -7.17
C PRO A 20 -7.75 5.90 -6.10
N GLY A 21 -7.96 5.01 -5.14
CA GLY A 21 -8.75 5.32 -3.97
C GLY A 21 -8.05 6.36 -3.08
N PRO A 22 -8.72 6.84 -2.01
CA PRO A 22 -8.19 7.90 -1.16
C PRO A 22 -6.86 7.53 -0.49
N ILE A 23 -6.67 6.28 -0.05
CA ILE A 23 -5.43 5.85 0.61
C ILE A 23 -4.30 5.75 -0.42
N GLU A 24 -4.57 5.17 -1.59
CA GLU A 24 -3.58 5.08 -2.66
C GLU A 24 -3.18 6.48 -3.16
N ALA A 25 -4.13 7.39 -3.33
CA ALA A 25 -3.86 8.75 -3.78
C ALA A 25 -2.97 9.51 -2.78
N GLN A 26 -3.29 9.45 -1.48
CA GLN A 26 -2.47 10.07 -0.45
C GLN A 26 -1.06 9.47 -0.41
N LEU A 27 -0.95 8.16 -0.55
CA LEU A 27 0.34 7.48 -0.56
C LEU A 27 1.21 7.89 -1.77
N ILE A 28 0.60 8.09 -2.95
CA ILE A 28 1.32 8.56 -4.14
C ILE A 28 1.93 9.94 -3.88
N ASP A 29 1.17 10.85 -3.26
CA ASP A 29 1.64 12.18 -2.91
C ASP A 29 2.77 12.14 -1.87
N GLU A 30 2.65 11.28 -0.85
CA GLU A 30 3.66 11.11 0.21
C GLU A 30 4.95 10.46 -0.28
N LEU A 31 4.85 9.46 -1.17
CA LEU A 31 6.02 8.76 -1.70
C LEU A 31 6.79 9.60 -2.72
N GLY A 32 6.13 10.46 -3.49
CA GLY A 32 6.78 11.22 -4.57
C GLY A 32 7.57 10.30 -5.52
N ASP A 33 8.87 10.57 -5.68
CA ASP A 33 9.74 9.72 -6.52
C ASP A 33 9.94 8.31 -5.96
N ALA A 34 9.78 8.10 -4.65
CA ALA A 34 9.88 6.77 -4.03
C ALA A 34 8.76 5.84 -4.51
N GLY A 35 7.67 6.40 -5.04
CA GLY A 35 6.58 5.64 -5.64
C GLY A 35 6.99 4.89 -6.91
N LYS A 36 8.18 5.17 -7.47
CA LYS A 36 8.75 4.49 -8.64
C LYS A 36 9.67 3.31 -8.26
N THR A 37 10.04 3.15 -6.99
CA THR A 37 10.87 2.04 -6.52
C THR A 37 10.04 0.76 -6.39
N SER A 38 10.69 -0.40 -6.31
CA SER A 38 10.00 -1.69 -6.14
C SER A 38 9.17 -1.73 -4.85
N LEU A 39 9.67 -1.11 -3.78
CA LEU A 39 8.98 -0.99 -2.50
C LEU A 39 7.81 0.02 -2.56
N GLY A 40 7.99 1.15 -3.25
CA GLY A 40 6.91 2.11 -3.47
C GLY A 40 5.75 1.51 -4.29
N LEU A 41 6.06 0.73 -5.32
CA LEU A 41 5.04 0.01 -6.10
C LEU A 41 4.30 -1.04 -5.26
N GLN A 42 4.99 -1.75 -4.35
CA GLN A 42 4.36 -2.69 -3.42
C GLN A 42 3.46 -1.97 -2.41
N ALA A 43 3.90 -0.83 -1.87
CA ALA A 43 3.10 0.01 -0.97
C ALA A 43 1.82 0.49 -1.66
N ARG A 44 1.91 0.94 -2.91
CA ARG A 44 0.75 1.36 -3.72
C ARG A 44 -0.24 0.23 -3.99
N ALA A 45 0.25 -0.95 -4.37
CA ALA A 45 -0.61 -2.11 -4.56
C ALA A 45 -1.34 -2.52 -3.27
N LEU A 46 -0.70 -2.35 -2.11
CA LEU A 46 -1.32 -2.58 -0.81
C LEU A 46 -2.38 -1.53 -0.48
N ALA A 47 -2.10 -0.25 -0.72
CA ALA A 47 -3.06 0.84 -0.52
C ALA A 47 -4.30 0.71 -1.42
N SER A 48 -4.10 0.38 -2.69
CA SER A 48 -5.20 0.09 -3.63
C SER A 48 -6.09 -1.04 -3.11
N ARG A 49 -5.51 -2.12 -2.57
CA ARG A 49 -6.28 -3.20 -1.94
C ARG A 49 -7.02 -2.76 -0.68
N MET A 50 -6.46 -1.83 0.11
CA MET A 50 -7.13 -1.28 1.28
C MET A 50 -8.32 -0.40 0.90
N ASP A 51 -8.22 0.34 -0.20
CA ASP A 51 -9.31 1.15 -0.74
C ASP A 51 -10.46 0.28 -1.29
N ASP A 52 -10.13 -0.85 -1.92
CA ASP A 52 -11.12 -1.78 -2.49
C ASP A 52 -11.75 -2.72 -1.45
N ALA A 53 -11.06 -3.00 -0.35
CA ALA A 53 -11.46 -4.04 0.57
C ALA A 53 -12.43 -3.55 1.64
N GLY A 54 -13.67 -4.06 1.59
CA GLY A 54 -14.59 -4.11 2.73
C GLY A 54 -14.09 -5.06 3.81
N THR A 55 -13.02 -4.67 4.50
CA THR A 55 -12.29 -5.54 5.43
C THR A 55 -12.67 -5.29 6.89
N THR A 56 -12.53 -6.31 7.73
CA THR A 56 -12.74 -6.18 9.18
C THR A 56 -11.69 -5.24 9.80
N ALA A 57 -12.03 -4.59 10.92
CA ALA A 57 -11.15 -3.62 11.58
C ALA A 57 -9.76 -4.19 11.93
N SER A 58 -9.68 -5.46 12.30
CA SER A 58 -8.41 -6.15 12.61
C SER A 58 -7.52 -6.35 11.39
N ALA A 59 -8.10 -6.65 10.23
CA ALA A 59 -7.36 -6.78 8.98
C ALA A 59 -6.86 -5.42 8.49
N MET A 60 -7.69 -4.37 8.60
CA MET A 60 -7.26 -2.99 8.29
C MET A 60 -6.11 -2.54 9.17
N TYR A 61 -6.10 -2.90 10.46
CA TYR A 61 -5.00 -2.58 11.36
C TYR A 61 -3.68 -3.28 10.99
N SER A 62 -3.74 -4.52 10.51
CA SER A 62 -2.55 -5.23 10.04
C SER A 62 -2.02 -4.67 8.73
N LEU A 63 -2.91 -4.37 7.78
CA LEU A 63 -2.56 -3.80 6.48
C LEU A 63 -1.97 -2.38 6.61
N SER A 64 -2.51 -1.55 7.52
CA SER A 64 -1.96 -0.22 7.77
C SER A 64 -0.53 -0.26 8.33
N ARG A 65 -0.22 -1.21 9.23
CA ARG A 65 1.16 -1.41 9.71
C ARG A 65 2.10 -1.82 8.59
N GLN A 66 1.68 -2.74 7.73
CA GLN A 66 2.48 -3.18 6.58
C GLN A 66 2.73 -2.02 5.60
N LEU A 67 1.71 -1.19 5.38
CA LEU A 67 1.81 -0.01 4.54
C LEU A 67 2.86 0.97 5.07
N VAL A 68 2.81 1.31 6.36
CA VAL A 68 3.79 2.20 7.01
C VAL A 68 5.22 1.67 6.87
N VAL A 69 5.43 0.37 7.08
CA VAL A 69 6.77 -0.25 6.94
C VAL A 69 7.28 -0.16 5.50
N LEU A 70 6.43 -0.46 4.51
CA LEU A 70 6.81 -0.39 3.10
C LEU A 70 7.09 1.04 2.66
N THR A 71 6.27 2.01 3.08
CA THR A 71 6.48 3.43 2.79
C THR A 71 7.79 3.92 3.40
N ALA A 72 8.05 3.60 4.67
CA ALA A 72 9.30 3.99 5.33
C ALA A 72 10.54 3.36 4.67
N ALA A 73 10.45 2.10 4.24
CA ALA A 73 11.52 1.42 3.54
C ALA A 73 11.76 2.03 2.14
N ALA A 74 10.68 2.33 1.39
CA ALA A 74 10.77 2.97 0.08
C ALA A 74 11.41 4.36 0.15
N LEU A 75 11.08 5.15 1.19
CA LEU A 75 11.66 6.47 1.41
C LEU A 75 13.14 6.37 1.83
N ARG A 76 13.52 5.37 2.62
CA ARG A 76 14.92 5.14 3.02
C ARG A 76 15.81 4.73 1.85
N ASP A 77 15.28 3.95 0.90
CA ASP A 77 16.00 3.52 -0.31
C ASP A 77 16.36 4.69 -1.24
N GLN A 78 15.67 5.83 -1.11
CA GLN A 78 15.99 7.07 -1.84
C GLN A 78 17.03 7.95 -1.17
N VAL A 79 17.35 7.71 0.10
CA VAL A 79 18.36 8.49 0.82
C VAL A 79 19.72 7.88 0.50
N PRO A 80 20.59 8.58 -0.24
CA PRO A 80 21.92 8.06 -0.55
C PRO A 80 22.73 7.98 0.76
N ASP A 81 23.19 6.77 1.06
CA ASP A 81 24.14 6.41 2.12
C ASP A 81 23.95 7.12 3.46
N VAL A 82 23.03 6.60 4.27
CA VAL A 82 23.33 6.48 5.70
C VAL A 82 23.73 5.03 5.92
N GLU A 83 24.93 4.81 6.43
CA GLU A 83 25.57 3.53 6.75
C GLU A 83 24.84 2.76 7.89
N VAL A 84 23.50 2.75 7.85
CA VAL A 84 22.64 2.03 8.77
C VAL A 84 22.04 0.90 7.95
N ASP A 85 22.60 -0.30 8.11
CA ASP A 85 22.03 -1.52 7.54
C ASP A 85 20.53 -1.60 7.90
N PRO A 86 19.63 -1.31 6.95
CA PRO A 86 18.21 -1.19 7.24
C PRO A 86 17.61 -2.55 7.55
N VAL A 87 18.24 -3.64 7.08
CA VAL A 87 17.88 -5.00 7.43
C VAL A 87 18.20 -5.26 8.89
N ALA A 88 19.37 -4.81 9.37
CA ALA A 88 19.73 -4.90 10.80
C ALA A 88 18.75 -4.12 11.70
N ALA A 89 18.33 -2.92 11.29
CA ALA A 89 17.36 -2.11 12.04
C ALA A 89 15.97 -2.77 12.11
N VAL A 90 15.50 -3.35 11.00
CA VAL A 90 14.21 -4.08 10.96
C VAL A 90 14.30 -5.39 11.74
N GLN A 91 15.40 -6.13 11.64
CA GLN A 91 15.61 -7.35 12.43
C GLN A 91 15.61 -7.05 13.94
N ALA A 92 16.23 -5.94 14.37
CA ALA A 92 16.20 -5.51 15.77
C ALA A 92 14.77 -5.27 16.26
N GLN A 93 13.95 -4.55 15.47
CA GLN A 93 12.55 -4.30 15.81
C GLN A 93 11.72 -5.59 15.85
N VAL A 94 11.93 -6.52 14.92
CA VAL A 94 11.24 -7.82 14.90
C VAL A 94 11.61 -8.67 16.12
N VAL A 95 12.89 -8.70 16.50
CA VAL A 95 13.37 -9.42 17.68
C VAL A 95 12.78 -8.83 18.95
N GLU A 96 12.74 -7.50 19.06
CA GLU A 96 12.17 -6.82 20.23
C GLU A 96 10.66 -7.07 20.36
N MET A 97 9.94 -7.02 19.25
CA MET A 97 8.51 -7.32 19.18
C MET A 97 8.21 -8.79 19.55
N ARG A 98 9.02 -9.74 19.09
CA ARG A 98 8.92 -11.16 19.48
C ARG A 98 9.20 -11.36 20.96
N ARG A 99 10.17 -10.64 21.54
CA ARG A 99 10.48 -10.68 22.97
C ARG A 99 9.36 -10.09 23.83
N GLU A 100 8.71 -9.01 23.41
CA GLU A 100 7.51 -8.52 24.09
C GLU A 100 6.36 -9.52 24.03
N PHE A 101 6.15 -10.15 22.87
CA PHE A 101 5.09 -11.15 22.71
C PHE A 101 5.34 -12.38 23.61
N ALA A 102 6.58 -12.86 23.64
CA ALA A 102 6.98 -13.96 24.52
C ALA A 102 6.82 -13.59 26.01
N ARG A 103 7.22 -12.36 26.41
CA ARG A 103 7.01 -11.86 27.78
C ARG A 103 5.55 -11.76 28.18
N ARG A 104 4.66 -11.40 27.24
CA ARG A 104 3.21 -11.35 27.49
C ARG A 104 2.60 -12.76 27.59
N GLN A 105 3.13 -13.75 26.87
CA GLN A 105 2.68 -15.13 26.96
C GLN A 105 3.16 -15.85 28.23
N SER A 106 4.30 -15.47 28.80
CA SER A 106 4.81 -16.08 30.03
C SER A 106 4.35 -15.39 31.32
N ALA A 107 3.57 -14.30 31.21
CA ALA A 107 3.02 -13.55 32.34
C ALA A 107 1.51 -13.80 32.57
N GLY A 108 0.91 -14.74 31.84
CA GLY A 108 -0.46 -15.24 32.05
C GLY A 108 -0.44 -16.72 32.37
#